data_AF-A0A427KEF5-F1
#
_entry.id   AF-A0A427KEF5-F1
#
_cell.length_a   1.000
_cell.length_b   1.000
_cell.length_c   1.000
_cell.angle_alpha   90.00
_cell.angle_beta   90.00
_cell.angle_gamma   90.00
#
_symmetry.space_group_name_H-M   'P 1'
#
loop_
_entity.id
_entity.type
_entity.pdbx_description
1 polymer ?
#
loop_
_entity_poly.entity_id
_entity_poly.type
_entity_poly.pdbx_seq_one_letter_code
_entity_poly.pdbx_strand_id
1 'polypeptide(L)' 'MDTFANMDTSVDKNTPYNRRPWIFTALSLRFNEALTYREIAEQLNISSSAIHKM' A
#
# COMPACT_ATOMS: atom_id res chain seq x y z
N MET A 1 15.81 7.41 3.66
CA MET A 1 14.86 6.64 2.83
C MET A 1 13.82 6.06 3.80
N ASP A 2 13.08 6.92 4.51
CA ASP A 2 12.42 6.55 5.78
C ASP A 2 10.95 7.01 5.86
N THR A 3 10.36 7.45 4.74
CA THR A 3 9.00 8.00 4.73
C THR A 3 7.92 6.91 4.91
N PHE A 4 8.22 5.65 4.59
CA PHE A 4 7.24 4.56 4.61
C PHE A 4 7.26 3.72 5.89
N ALA A 5 8.31 3.82 6.71
CA ALA A 5 8.51 2.97 7.89
C ALA A 5 7.52 3.26 9.04
N ASN A 6 6.79 4.38 8.99
CA ASN A 6 5.83 4.80 10.02
C ASN A 6 4.37 4.83 9.51
N MET A 7 4.09 4.20 8.36
CA MET A 7 2.71 4.06 7.92
C MET A 7 2.05 2.98 8.78
N ASP A 8 1.07 3.36 9.61
CA ASP A 8 0.29 2.40 10.38
C ASP A 8 -0.45 1.47 9.40
N THR A 9 0.13 0.31 9.15
CA THR A 9 -0.42 -0.73 8.26
C THR A 9 -1.46 -1.57 8.98
N SER A 10 -1.68 -1.33 10.28
CA SER A 10 -2.75 -1.93 11.10
C SER A 10 -4.10 -1.30 10.78
N VAL A 11 -4.46 -1.31 9.50
CA VAL A 11 -5.76 -0.82 9.08
C VAL A 11 -6.81 -1.84 9.51
N ASP A 12 -7.65 -1.45 10.47
CA ASP A 12 -8.80 -2.23 10.91
C ASP A 12 -9.54 -2.79 9.69
N LYS A 13 -9.90 -4.08 9.72
CA LYS A 13 -10.48 -4.76 8.55
C LYS A 13 -11.74 -4.05 8.03
N ASN A 14 -12.44 -3.33 8.91
CA ASN A 14 -13.68 -2.62 8.60
C ASN A 14 -13.43 -1.23 8.00
N THR A 15 -12.17 -0.76 7.98
CA THR A 15 -11.81 0.45 7.25
C THR A 15 -11.96 0.19 5.75
N PRO A 16 -12.84 0.96 5.07
CA PRO A 16 -13.05 0.81 3.63
C PRO A 16 -11.74 0.88 2.86
N TYR A 17 -11.63 0.09 1.79
CA TYR A 17 -10.44 0.02 0.95
C TYR A 17 -9.94 1.42 0.53
N ASN A 18 -10.86 2.27 0.04
CA ASN A 18 -10.59 3.64 -0.39
C ASN A 18 -10.14 4.61 0.72
N ARG A 19 -10.25 4.22 2.00
CA ARG A 19 -9.82 5.02 3.16
C ARG A 19 -8.54 4.49 3.80
N ARG A 20 -7.92 3.47 3.21
CA ARG A 20 -6.66 2.94 3.72
C ARG A 20 -5.53 3.93 3.42
N PRO A 21 -4.71 4.33 4.41
CA PRO A 21 -3.68 5.36 4.23
C PRO A 21 -2.69 5.05 3.11
N TRP A 22 -2.37 3.77 2.94
CA TRP A 22 -1.42 3.29 1.94
C TRP A 22 -1.97 3.26 0.51
N ILE A 23 -3.27 3.48 0.29
CA ILE A 23 -3.86 3.30 -1.05
C ILE A 23 -3.38 4.34 -2.04
N PHE A 24 -3.22 5.58 -1.59
CA PHE A 24 -2.74 6.66 -2.44
C PHE A 24 -1.28 6.41 -2.82
N THR A 25 -0.46 5.99 -1.85
CA THR A 25 0.92 5.62 -2.09
C THR A 25 1.04 4.43 -3.03
N ALA A 26 0.27 3.36 -2.83
CA ALA A 26 0.27 2.19 -3.70
C ALA A 26 -0.12 2.54 -5.15
N LEU A 27 -1.12 3.42 -5.35
CA LEU A 27 -1.47 3.93 -6.68
C LEU A 27 -0.31 4.73 -7.28
N SER A 28 0.33 5.62 -6.50
CA SER A 28 1.47 6.39 -6.97
C SER A 28 2.63 5.50 -7.42
N LEU A 29 2.99 4.48 -6.62
CA LEU A 29 4.03 3.51 -6.96
C LEU A 29 3.69 2.73 -8.25
N ARG A 30 2.40 2.37 -8.42
CA ARG A 30 1.94 1.64 -9.61
C ARG A 30 1.96 2.49 -10.88
N PHE A 31 1.50 3.74 -10.80
CA PHE A 31 1.32 4.60 -11.97
C PHE A 31 2.53 5.49 -12.30
N ASN A 32 3.34 5.88 -11.31
CA ASN A 32 4.50 6.75 -11.51
C ASN A 32 5.80 5.94 -11.64
N GLU A 33 5.96 4.89 -10.83
CA GLU A 33 7.18 4.08 -10.81
C GLU A 33 7.02 2.73 -11.53
N ALA A 34 5.82 2.46 -12.08
CA ALA A 34 5.49 1.23 -12.80
C ALA A 34 5.76 -0.07 -12.00
N LEU A 35 5.77 0.01 -10.68
CA LEU A 35 6.11 -1.10 -9.79
C LEU A 35 5.04 -2.21 -9.84
N THR A 36 5.48 -3.45 -9.64
CA THR A 36 4.57 -4.60 -9.53
C THR A 36 3.87 -4.63 -8.18
N TYR A 37 2.72 -5.31 -8.10
CA TYR A 37 1.98 -5.45 -6.84
C TYR A 37 2.78 -6.11 -5.73
N ARG A 38 3.77 -6.94 -6.06
CA ARG A 38 4.69 -7.53 -5.09
C ARG A 38 5.65 -6.48 -4.55
N GLU A 39 6.29 -5.71 -5.41
CA GLU A 39 7.24 -4.66 -5.01
C GLU A 39 6.55 -3.57 -4.18
N ILE A 40 5.32 -3.20 -4.54
CA ILE A 40 4.49 -2.26 -3.78
C ILE A 40 4.20 -2.82 -2.37
N ALA A 41 3.85 -4.10 -2.27
CA ALA A 41 3.58 -4.75 -1.00
C ALA A 41 4.83 -4.80 -0.10
N GLU A 42 6.01 -5.03 -0.69
CA GLU A 42 7.30 -5.01 0.00
C GLU A 42 7.67 -3.59 0.47
N GLN A 43 7.51 -2.57 -0.37
CA GLN A 43 7.82 -1.18 0.00
C GLN A 43 6.89 -0.63 1.08
N LEU A 44 5.61 -1.00 1.02
CA LEU A 44 4.60 -0.53 1.98
C LEU A 44 4.46 -1.43 3.20
N ASN A 45 5.22 -2.54 3.26
CA ASN A 45 5.14 -3.54 4.32
C ASN A 45 3.70 -3.99 4.61
N ILE A 46 2.94 -4.28 3.55
CA ILE A 46 1.54 -4.72 3.63
C ILE A 46 1.36 -6.06 2.94
N SER A 47 0.31 -6.78 3.32
CA SER A 47 -0.02 -8.04 2.67
C SER A 47 -0.28 -7.84 1.18
N SER A 48 0.35 -8.65 0.33
CA SER A 48 0.10 -8.66 -1.11
C SER A 48 -1.38 -8.86 -1.46
N SER A 49 -2.14 -9.56 -0.60
CA SER A 49 -3.60 -9.72 -0.73
C SER A 49 -4.35 -8.39 -0.62
N ALA A 50 -3.85 -7.45 0.18
CA ALA A 50 -4.43 -6.12 0.28
C ALA A 50 -4.20 -5.30 -0.99
N ILE A 51 -3.02 -5.43 -1.61
CA ILE A 51 -2.71 -4.77 -2.88
C ILE A 51 -3.48 -5.39 -4.06
N HIS A 52 -3.70 -6.71 -4.06
CA HIS A 52 -4.41 -7.40 -5.13
C HIS A 52 -5.90 -7.00 -5.29
N LYS A 53 -6.46 -6.30 -4.29
CA LYS A 53 -7.83 -5.74 -4.31
C LYS A 53 -7.93 -4.37 -5.00
N MET A 54 -6.80 -3.84 -5.49
CA MET A 54 -6.71 -2.57 -6.22
C MET A 54 -7.16 -2.73 -7.66
#